data_AF-A0A8J6SSH3-F1
#
_entry.id   AF-A0A8J6SSH3-F1
#
_cell.length_a   1.000
_cell.length_b   1.000
_cell.length_c   1.000
_cell.angle_alpha   90.00
_cell.angle_beta   90.00
_cell.angle_gamma   90.00
#
_symmetry.space_group_name_H-M   'P 1'
#
loop_
_entity.id
_entity.type
_entity.pdbx_description
1 polymer ?
#
loop_
_entity_poly.entity_id
_entity_poly.type
_entity_poly.pdbx_seq_one_letter_code
_entity_poly.pdbx_strand_id
1 'polypeptide(L)'
;MNIEIPNGFEFQRVYCYPNPDQPLSYYYLPLQPQPQRSTDGTPMINLISMGTSGYLQLSVSWEAPSETLDALRQEIAQRESLDNPAVLRFAFAPVTVQQVSLLLSNEGERWEAIVTSRSSGFPPYAALFNAHFNAEQQTQVAAALNGRKNCLQVEYHAFLNGVAEASADITGNAANVIAQLKDRRGTLNQDEVQEVLKRSIDEGELQLTVITSEDASPQLIEQVSTHVLAQGADLLLRFLQGEERIPDITHFRVTVSKTEPRQIDLVLKNDVANWFPNGSSFNQIQPAPSGTSPLPSSPLSSPSSSLPVQLNFSPTEAPLALITVQQGTAKTTLIPPDFSTTLSNLREEPLEVETSYTFWGTFSKNISIPASGKLSLSPADLGLTQVTVDATALEAAGAKKARIRLHYHPDGNGVEDETTIYLRDRLWKVNWFVISRGDDLQGFLQYEWQVTLENGDLVKHEMTETTSPHIVLTAEEQAE
;
A
#
# COMPACT_ATOMS: atom_id res chain seq x y z
N MET A 1 -20.12 0.12 6.86
CA MET A 1 -18.99 -0.78 6.55
C MET A 1 -18.69 -1.50 7.85
N ASN A 2 -18.79 -2.83 7.88
CA ASN A 2 -18.46 -3.61 9.07
C ASN A 2 -17.06 -4.17 8.87
N ILE A 3 -16.08 -3.57 9.53
CA ILE A 3 -14.73 -4.13 9.63
C ILE A 3 -14.63 -4.73 11.02
N GLU A 4 -14.47 -6.05 11.07
CA GLU A 4 -14.30 -6.78 12.32
C GLU A 4 -12.92 -7.42 12.34
N ILE A 5 -11.97 -6.71 12.93
CA ILE A 5 -10.62 -7.20 13.22
C ILE A 5 -10.50 -7.32 14.74
N PRO A 6 -9.92 -8.41 15.26
CA PRO A 6 -9.74 -8.59 16.70
C PRO A 6 -9.08 -7.39 17.36
N ASN A 7 -9.64 -6.95 18.49
CA ASN A 7 -9.19 -5.78 19.26
C ASN A 7 -9.22 -4.44 18.49
N GLY A 8 -9.89 -4.42 17.33
CA GLY A 8 -10.12 -3.20 16.58
C GLY A 8 -11.25 -2.34 17.18
N PHE A 9 -11.14 -1.03 16.99
CA PHE A 9 -12.19 -0.10 17.38
C PHE A 9 -12.24 1.12 16.45
N GLU A 10 -13.40 1.76 16.38
CA GLU A 10 -13.57 3.04 15.69
C GLU A 10 -13.36 4.21 16.65
N PHE A 11 -12.63 5.22 16.19
CA PHE A 11 -12.45 6.50 16.87
C PHE A 11 -12.41 7.63 15.85
N GLN A 12 -13.30 8.61 16.00
CA GLN A 12 -13.39 9.79 15.11
C GLN A 12 -13.31 9.44 13.61
N ARG A 13 -14.07 8.41 13.18
CA ARG A 13 -14.13 7.94 11.80
C ARG A 13 -12.82 7.33 11.27
N VAL A 14 -11.94 6.89 12.16
CA VAL A 14 -10.77 6.08 11.86
C VAL A 14 -10.97 4.74 12.56
N TYR A 15 -10.84 3.65 11.82
CA TYR A 15 -10.77 2.32 12.41
C TYR A 15 -9.32 2.01 12.74
N CYS A 16 -9.05 1.52 13.95
CA CYS A 16 -7.71 1.24 14.43
C CYS A 16 -7.66 -0.13 15.08
N TYR A 17 -6.55 -0.86 14.90
CA TYR A 17 -6.32 -2.15 15.51
C TYR A 17 -4.80 -2.40 15.72
N PRO A 18 -4.40 -3.23 16.70
CA PRO A 18 -3.00 -3.50 16.98
C PRO A 18 -2.27 -4.14 15.79
N ASN A 19 -1.00 -3.79 15.58
CA ASN A 19 -0.12 -4.49 14.66
C ASN A 19 0.48 -5.73 15.36
N PRO A 20 0.18 -6.96 14.91
CA PRO A 20 0.66 -8.17 15.57
C PRO A 20 2.18 -8.35 15.50
N ASP A 21 2.84 -7.76 14.51
CA ASP A 21 4.28 -7.92 14.28
C ASP A 21 5.15 -6.97 15.13
N GLN A 22 4.54 -5.92 15.69
CA GLN A 22 5.26 -4.86 16.38
C GLN A 22 4.53 -4.40 17.65
N PRO A 23 5.11 -4.62 18.85
CA PRO A 23 4.56 -4.09 20.09
C PRO A 23 4.40 -2.56 20.03
N LEU A 24 3.31 -2.05 20.61
CA LEU A 24 2.99 -0.60 20.64
C LEU A 24 2.86 0.05 19.25
N SER A 25 2.64 -0.75 18.21
CA SER A 25 2.36 -0.30 16.86
C SER A 25 0.92 -0.64 16.51
N TYR A 26 0.22 0.29 15.86
CA TYR A 26 -1.18 0.14 15.48
C TYR A 26 -1.37 0.46 14.01
N TYR A 27 -2.22 -0.34 13.36
CA TYR A 27 -2.74 -0.01 12.05
C TYR A 27 -3.93 0.94 12.19
N TYR A 28 -4.02 1.90 11.28
CA TYR A 28 -5.18 2.78 11.16
C TYR A 28 -5.73 2.80 9.74
N LEU A 29 -7.04 3.02 9.64
CA LEU A 29 -7.79 3.03 8.39
C LEU A 29 -8.85 4.13 8.45
N PRO A 30 -8.69 5.24 7.71
CA PRO A 30 -9.72 6.28 7.63
C PRO A 30 -11.00 5.70 6.99
N LEU A 31 -12.16 5.94 7.59
CA LEU A 31 -13.45 5.42 7.09
C LEU A 31 -14.04 6.27 5.96
N GLN A 32 -13.39 7.38 5.61
CA GLN A 32 -13.77 8.22 4.49
C GLN A 32 -12.56 8.79 3.76
N PRO A 33 -12.55 8.80 2.42
CA PRO A 33 -11.59 9.58 1.66
C PRO A 33 -11.84 11.08 1.85
N GLN A 34 -10.79 11.88 1.74
CA GLN A 34 -10.79 13.32 1.90
C GLN A 34 -10.31 13.99 0.59
N PRO A 35 -10.61 15.28 0.37
CA PRO A 35 -9.94 15.99 -0.71
C PRO A 35 -8.47 16.17 -0.35
N GLN A 36 -7.59 16.09 -1.34
CA GLN A 36 -6.23 16.58 -1.14
C GLN A 36 -6.32 18.08 -0.87
N ARG A 37 -5.55 18.58 0.10
CA ARG A 37 -5.54 19.99 0.48
C ARG A 37 -4.23 20.64 0.05
N SER A 38 -4.28 21.89 -0.38
CA SER A 38 -3.09 22.72 -0.58
C SER A 38 -2.50 23.17 0.77
N THR A 39 -1.36 23.86 0.73
CA THR A 39 -0.65 24.37 1.91
C THR A 39 -1.46 25.33 2.78
N ASP A 40 -2.49 25.97 2.20
CA ASP A 40 -3.45 26.82 2.90
C ASP A 40 -4.65 26.03 3.49
N GLY A 41 -4.65 24.71 3.36
CA GLY A 41 -5.70 23.83 3.82
C GLY A 41 -6.94 23.80 2.92
N THR A 42 -6.94 24.48 1.77
CA THR A 42 -8.10 24.48 0.86
C THR A 42 -8.16 23.17 0.04
N PRO A 43 -9.36 22.59 -0.19
CA PRO A 43 -9.51 21.43 -1.06
C PRO A 43 -9.02 21.72 -2.49
N MET A 44 -8.19 20.84 -3.05
CA MET A 44 -7.69 20.91 -4.42
C MET A 44 -8.73 20.40 -5.42
N ILE A 45 -9.69 21.26 -5.72
CA ILE A 45 -10.80 20.98 -6.62
C ILE A 45 -11.16 22.22 -7.43
N ASN A 46 -11.17 22.13 -8.75
CA ASN A 46 -11.45 23.26 -9.63
C ASN A 46 -12.48 22.86 -10.69
N LEU A 47 -13.59 23.59 -10.77
CA LEU A 47 -14.59 23.46 -11.81
C LEU A 47 -14.53 24.67 -12.75
N ILE A 48 -14.13 24.44 -14.00
CA ILE A 48 -14.18 25.44 -15.07
C ILE A 48 -15.49 25.29 -15.82
N SER A 49 -16.31 26.34 -15.80
CA SER A 49 -17.62 26.38 -16.48
C SER A 49 -17.52 27.04 -17.85
N MET A 50 -17.92 26.34 -18.92
CA MET A 50 -17.85 26.75 -20.32
C MET A 50 -19.25 26.78 -20.99
N GLY A 51 -20.20 27.48 -20.39
CA GLY A 51 -21.55 27.61 -20.92
C GLY A 51 -22.33 26.29 -20.86
N THR A 52 -22.24 25.46 -21.90
CA THR A 52 -22.95 24.17 -22.02
C THR A 52 -22.10 22.96 -21.63
N SER A 53 -20.83 23.17 -21.30
CA SER A 53 -19.93 22.13 -20.80
C SER A 53 -19.12 22.60 -19.60
N GLY A 54 -18.65 21.65 -18.81
CA GLY A 54 -17.78 21.91 -17.66
C GLY A 54 -16.57 20.99 -17.66
N TYR A 55 -15.52 21.42 -16.96
CA TYR A 55 -14.33 20.61 -16.69
C TYR A 55 -14.02 20.63 -15.20
N LEU A 56 -13.93 19.47 -14.56
CA LEU A 56 -13.53 19.32 -13.15
C LEU A 56 -12.15 18.71 -13.09
N GLN A 57 -11.27 19.35 -12.33
CA GLN A 57 -10.07 18.76 -11.79
C GLN A 57 -10.28 18.55 -10.29
N LEU A 58 -10.09 17.33 -9.79
CA LEU A 58 -10.27 16.98 -8.39
C LEU A 58 -9.18 16.01 -7.93
N SER A 59 -8.43 16.40 -6.90
CA SER A 59 -7.53 15.50 -6.18
C SER A 59 -8.14 15.02 -4.86
N VAL A 60 -8.05 13.72 -4.60
CA VAL A 60 -8.45 13.09 -3.34
C VAL A 60 -7.30 12.32 -2.72
N SER A 61 -7.31 12.22 -1.39
CA SER A 61 -6.41 11.39 -0.60
C SER A 61 -7.21 10.54 0.38
N TRP A 62 -6.72 9.34 0.64
CA TRP A 62 -7.24 8.45 1.67
C TRP A 62 -6.29 8.48 2.86
N GLU A 63 -6.43 9.52 3.68
CA GLU A 63 -5.63 9.74 4.88
C GLU A 63 -6.49 10.22 6.05
N ALA A 64 -5.97 10.03 7.27
CA ALA A 64 -6.55 10.62 8.47
C ALA A 64 -5.86 11.97 8.73
N PRO A 65 -6.60 13.02 9.17
CA PRO A 65 -5.97 14.26 9.63
C PRO A 65 -4.98 14.00 10.78
N SER A 66 -3.88 14.74 10.82
CA SER A 66 -2.87 14.62 11.88
C SER A 66 -3.46 14.83 13.27
N GLU A 67 -4.37 15.81 13.41
CA GLU A 67 -5.10 16.08 14.66
C GLU A 67 -5.90 14.86 15.14
N THR A 68 -6.51 14.11 14.20
CA THR A 68 -7.25 12.89 14.51
C THR A 68 -6.30 11.77 14.95
N LEU A 69 -5.13 11.63 14.30
CA LEU A 69 -4.11 10.65 14.70
C LEU A 69 -3.49 10.99 16.06
N ASP A 70 -3.29 12.27 16.37
CA ASP A 70 -2.80 12.70 17.67
C ASP A 70 -3.83 12.43 18.78
N ALA A 71 -5.11 12.71 18.52
CA ALA A 71 -6.20 12.36 19.43
C ALA A 71 -6.33 10.84 19.61
N LEU A 72 -6.20 10.06 18.53
CA LEU A 72 -6.19 8.59 18.58
C LEU A 72 -5.04 8.05 19.42
N ARG A 73 -3.86 8.68 19.36
CA ARG A 73 -2.70 8.32 20.19
C ARG A 73 -3.02 8.42 21.68
N GLN A 74 -3.68 9.52 22.08
CA GLN A 74 -4.07 9.75 23.46
C GLN A 74 -5.13 8.72 23.92
N GLU A 75 -6.11 8.43 23.07
CA GLU A 75 -7.15 7.43 23.36
C GLU A 75 -6.56 6.04 23.58
N ILE A 76 -5.63 5.59 22.74
CA ILE A 76 -4.96 4.29 22.89
C ILE A 76 -4.12 4.28 24.17
N ALA A 77 -3.33 5.32 24.42
CA ALA A 77 -2.52 5.41 25.62
C ALA A 77 -3.37 5.34 26.90
N GLN A 78 -4.55 5.96 26.90
CA GLN A 78 -5.49 5.86 28.01
C GLN A 78 -6.04 4.45 28.19
N ARG A 79 -6.42 3.76 27.10
CA ARG A 79 -6.95 2.39 27.14
C ARG A 79 -5.93 1.38 27.64
N GLU A 80 -4.69 1.51 27.16
CA GLU A 80 -3.58 0.62 27.48
C GLU A 80 -2.84 1.04 28.77
N SER A 81 -3.30 2.11 29.45
CA SER A 81 -2.66 2.66 30.65
C SER A 81 -1.17 2.97 30.46
N LEU A 82 -0.81 3.59 29.33
CA LEU A 82 0.57 3.97 29.00
C LEU A 82 0.90 5.38 29.53
N ASP A 83 2.01 5.51 30.23
CA ASP A 83 2.47 6.80 30.78
C ASP A 83 2.94 7.79 29.71
N ASN A 84 3.42 7.30 28.57
CA ASN A 84 3.93 8.12 27.48
C ASN A 84 3.28 7.74 26.13
N PRO A 85 2.31 8.52 25.62
CA PRO A 85 1.66 8.24 24.34
C PRO A 85 2.62 8.25 23.14
N ALA A 86 3.74 8.98 23.19
CA ALA A 86 4.67 9.14 22.07
C ALA A 86 5.41 7.85 21.67
N VAL A 87 5.34 6.80 22.51
CA VAL A 87 5.89 5.47 22.16
C VAL A 87 5.04 4.75 21.12
N LEU A 88 3.77 5.13 20.97
CA LEU A 88 2.84 4.52 20.03
C LEU A 88 3.19 4.90 18.59
N ARG A 89 3.31 3.88 17.74
CA ARG A 89 3.55 4.03 16.29
C ARG A 89 2.28 3.74 15.52
N PHE A 90 2.06 4.51 14.45
CA PHE A 90 0.95 4.31 13.54
C PHE A 90 1.46 3.95 12.15
N ALA A 91 0.86 2.93 11.56
CA ALA A 91 1.02 2.59 10.17
C ALA A 91 -0.35 2.57 9.49
N PHE A 92 -0.42 2.96 8.22
CA PHE A 92 -1.64 2.77 7.46
C PHE A 92 -1.92 1.27 7.31
N ALA A 93 -3.17 0.84 7.46
CA ALA A 93 -3.53 -0.57 7.35
C ALA A 93 -3.14 -1.14 5.96
N PRO A 94 -2.67 -2.40 5.86
CA PRO A 94 -2.17 -2.95 4.60
C PRO A 94 -3.29 -3.21 3.59
N VAL A 95 -3.66 -2.17 2.83
CA VAL A 95 -4.75 -2.21 1.85
C VAL A 95 -4.22 -2.21 0.42
N THR A 96 -4.99 -2.85 -0.46
CA THR A 96 -4.79 -2.81 -1.91
C THR A 96 -5.97 -2.08 -2.53
N VAL A 97 -5.75 -0.86 -3.03
CA VAL A 97 -6.78 -0.09 -3.74
C VAL A 97 -6.90 -0.60 -5.17
N GLN A 98 -8.09 -1.06 -5.55
CA GLN A 98 -8.37 -1.52 -6.90
C GLN A 98 -8.75 -0.36 -7.83
N GLN A 99 -9.62 0.52 -7.35
CA GLN A 99 -10.23 1.57 -8.16
C GLN A 99 -10.72 2.72 -7.28
N VAL A 100 -10.63 3.93 -7.81
CA VAL A 100 -11.30 5.11 -7.26
C VAL A 100 -12.25 5.66 -8.30
N SER A 101 -13.50 5.91 -7.92
CA SER A 101 -14.56 6.35 -8.83
C SER A 101 -15.11 7.69 -8.37
N LEU A 102 -15.40 8.58 -9.32
CA LEU A 102 -16.21 9.77 -9.12
C LEU A 102 -17.62 9.49 -9.65
N LEU A 103 -18.59 9.54 -8.76
CA LEU A 103 -19.99 9.23 -9.07
C LEU A 103 -20.86 10.48 -8.99
N LEU A 104 -21.81 10.57 -9.90
CA LEU A 104 -22.84 11.59 -9.90
C LEU A 104 -24.19 10.95 -9.57
N SER A 105 -25.05 11.70 -8.91
CA SER A 105 -26.43 11.27 -8.73
C SER A 105 -27.29 11.67 -9.93
N ASN A 106 -28.10 10.75 -10.44
CA ASN A 106 -29.27 11.10 -11.25
C ASN A 106 -30.42 11.34 -10.26
N GLU A 107 -30.72 12.61 -9.98
CA GLU A 107 -31.82 13.06 -9.11
C GLU A 107 -31.78 12.52 -7.65
N GLY A 108 -30.61 12.14 -7.16
CA GLY A 108 -30.41 11.67 -5.78
C GLY A 108 -30.76 10.18 -5.53
N GLU A 109 -31.28 9.46 -6.52
CA GLU A 109 -31.75 8.08 -6.33
C GLU A 109 -30.75 7.02 -6.83
N ARG A 110 -29.96 7.35 -7.86
CA ARG A 110 -28.99 6.41 -8.45
C ARG A 110 -27.63 7.08 -8.68
N TRP A 111 -26.58 6.42 -8.21
CA TRP A 111 -25.20 6.80 -8.46
C TRP A 111 -24.68 6.19 -9.75
N GLU A 112 -24.09 7.01 -10.60
CA GLU A 112 -23.46 6.60 -11.86
C GLU A 112 -22.01 7.06 -11.86
N ALA A 113 -21.08 6.13 -12.14
CA ALA A 113 -19.66 6.47 -12.25
C ALA A 113 -19.42 7.26 -13.53
N ILE A 114 -18.97 8.51 -13.39
CA ILE A 114 -18.62 9.38 -14.53
C ILE A 114 -17.18 9.14 -14.97
N VAL A 115 -16.29 9.01 -14.01
CA VAL A 115 -14.86 8.79 -14.26
C VAL A 115 -14.30 7.86 -13.20
N THR A 116 -13.39 6.99 -13.63
CA THR A 116 -12.62 6.11 -12.77
C THR A 116 -11.15 6.45 -12.89
N SER A 117 -10.42 6.30 -11.79
CA SER A 117 -9.00 6.59 -11.70
C SER A 117 -8.31 5.51 -10.86
N ARG A 118 -7.01 5.33 -11.07
CA ARG A 118 -6.17 4.50 -10.20
C ARG A 118 -5.59 5.39 -9.11
N SER A 119 -5.42 4.83 -7.91
CA SER A 119 -4.69 5.52 -6.86
C SER A 119 -3.18 5.47 -7.11
N SER A 120 -2.40 6.22 -6.32
CA SER A 120 -0.93 6.17 -6.31
C SER A 120 -0.33 4.80 -6.01
N GLY A 121 -1.13 3.83 -5.50
CA GLY A 121 -0.67 2.49 -5.15
C GLY A 121 0.01 2.37 -3.78
N PHE A 122 0.30 3.51 -3.13
CA PHE A 122 0.85 3.59 -1.78
C PHE A 122 0.09 4.64 -0.95
N PRO A 123 -0.01 4.48 0.38
CA PRO A 123 -0.63 5.48 1.27
C PRO A 123 -0.02 6.87 1.05
N PRO A 124 -0.84 7.94 0.95
CA PRO A 124 -2.27 8.03 1.27
C PRO A 124 -3.21 7.67 0.10
N TYR A 125 -2.79 6.86 -0.86
CA TYR A 125 -3.59 6.41 -2.01
C TYR A 125 -4.27 7.58 -2.74
N ALA A 126 -3.49 8.59 -3.07
CA ALA A 126 -4.00 9.78 -3.75
C ALA A 126 -4.52 9.40 -5.15
N ALA A 127 -5.60 10.04 -5.58
CA ALA A 127 -6.15 9.89 -6.92
C ALA A 127 -6.54 11.25 -7.50
N LEU A 128 -6.25 11.43 -8.79
CA LEU A 128 -6.60 12.61 -9.56
C LEU A 128 -7.72 12.28 -10.54
N PHE A 129 -8.72 13.14 -10.61
CA PHE A 129 -9.81 13.09 -11.56
C PHE A 129 -9.76 14.30 -12.48
N ASN A 130 -9.86 14.05 -13.78
CA ASN A 130 -10.07 15.05 -14.81
C ASN A 130 -11.32 14.63 -15.59
N ALA A 131 -12.42 15.36 -15.42
CA ALA A 131 -13.71 14.98 -15.96
C ALA A 131 -14.35 16.10 -16.77
N HIS A 132 -14.94 15.74 -17.89
CA HIS A 132 -15.76 16.64 -18.71
C HIS A 132 -17.24 16.37 -18.45
N PHE A 133 -18.04 17.43 -18.36
CA PHE A 133 -19.46 17.36 -18.06
C PHE A 133 -20.28 18.07 -19.13
N ASN A 134 -21.48 17.55 -19.39
CA ASN A 134 -22.52 18.30 -20.08
C ASN A 134 -23.19 19.33 -19.12
N ALA A 135 -24.08 20.16 -19.63
CA ALA A 135 -24.74 21.23 -18.87
C ALA A 135 -25.50 20.73 -17.63
N GLU A 136 -26.17 19.58 -17.73
CA GLU A 136 -26.94 18.99 -16.62
C GLU A 136 -26.01 18.49 -15.52
N GLN A 137 -24.99 17.71 -15.89
CA GLN A 137 -23.98 17.19 -14.98
C GLN A 137 -23.19 18.33 -14.32
N GLN A 138 -22.82 19.36 -15.08
CA GLN A 138 -22.15 20.56 -14.56
C GLN A 138 -22.99 21.25 -13.47
N THR A 139 -24.30 21.32 -13.65
CA THR A 139 -25.22 21.90 -12.65
C THR A 139 -25.21 21.08 -11.35
N GLN A 140 -25.18 19.75 -11.45
CA GLN A 140 -25.08 18.86 -10.29
C GLN A 140 -23.72 18.97 -9.58
N VAL A 141 -22.62 18.99 -10.34
CA VAL A 141 -21.28 19.18 -9.78
C VAL A 141 -21.21 20.52 -9.06
N ALA A 142 -21.64 21.62 -9.70
CA ALA A 142 -21.69 22.94 -9.08
C ALA A 142 -22.56 22.96 -7.81
N ALA A 143 -23.69 22.25 -7.80
CA ALA A 143 -24.52 22.11 -6.60
C ALA A 143 -23.78 21.37 -5.47
N ALA A 144 -23.06 20.29 -5.79
CA ALA A 144 -22.25 19.56 -4.81
C ALA A 144 -21.15 20.43 -4.20
N LEU A 145 -20.45 21.20 -5.04
CA LEU A 145 -19.42 22.15 -4.58
C LEU A 145 -20.04 23.19 -3.65
N ASN A 146 -21.24 23.66 -3.94
CA ASN A 146 -21.98 24.58 -3.06
C ASN A 146 -22.61 23.91 -1.82
N GLY A 147 -22.23 22.67 -1.50
CA GLY A 147 -22.65 21.96 -0.29
C GLY A 147 -23.97 21.20 -0.41
N ARG A 148 -24.55 21.08 -1.62
CA ARG A 148 -25.72 20.23 -1.83
C ARG A 148 -25.30 18.77 -1.79
N LYS A 149 -25.72 18.07 -0.74
CA LYS A 149 -25.51 16.63 -0.57
C LYS A 149 -26.20 15.83 -1.66
N ASN A 150 -25.73 14.60 -1.84
CA ASN A 150 -26.21 13.60 -2.78
C ASN A 150 -26.16 14.07 -4.23
N CYS A 151 -25.14 14.85 -4.60
CA CYS A 151 -24.93 15.29 -5.98
C CYS A 151 -23.65 14.69 -6.59
N LEU A 152 -22.56 14.65 -5.83
CA LEU A 152 -21.25 14.16 -6.26
C LEU A 152 -20.58 13.37 -5.12
N GLN A 153 -20.06 12.18 -5.43
CA GLN A 153 -19.46 11.28 -4.45
C GLN A 153 -18.15 10.70 -4.97
N VAL A 154 -17.20 10.53 -4.07
CA VAL A 154 -15.99 9.73 -4.33
C VAL A 154 -16.13 8.39 -3.64
N GLU A 155 -15.78 7.33 -4.36
CA GLU A 155 -15.84 5.95 -3.89
C GLU A 155 -14.51 5.24 -4.13
N TYR A 156 -13.92 4.72 -3.06
CA TYR A 156 -12.77 3.82 -3.13
C TYR A 156 -13.26 2.37 -3.03
N HIS A 157 -12.76 1.53 -3.94
CA HIS A 157 -12.84 0.07 -3.86
C HIS A 157 -11.46 -0.46 -3.52
N ALA A 158 -11.34 -1.11 -2.38
CA ALA A 158 -10.08 -1.66 -1.89
C ALA A 158 -10.32 -2.99 -1.17
N PHE A 159 -9.24 -3.72 -0.92
CA PHE A 159 -9.26 -4.85 0.01
C PHE A 159 -8.27 -4.60 1.13
N LEU A 160 -8.68 -4.91 2.35
CA LEU A 160 -7.75 -5.04 3.47
C LEU A 160 -7.20 -6.46 3.50
N ASN A 161 -5.88 -6.59 3.51
CA ASN A 161 -5.22 -7.87 3.70
C ASN A 161 -5.17 -8.15 5.21
N GLY A 162 -5.96 -9.13 5.64
CA GLY A 162 -6.00 -9.61 7.01
C GLY A 162 -5.63 -11.08 7.11
N VAL A 163 -5.76 -11.61 8.32
CA VAL A 163 -5.68 -13.05 8.58
C VAL A 163 -6.96 -13.48 9.28
N ALA A 164 -7.52 -14.61 8.87
CA ALA A 164 -8.51 -15.31 9.69
C ALA A 164 -7.76 -16.28 10.60
N GLU A 165 -8.20 -16.43 11.85
CA GLU A 165 -7.57 -17.29 12.85
C GLU A 165 -8.56 -18.35 13.33
N ALA A 166 -8.05 -19.57 13.51
CA ALA A 166 -8.75 -20.61 14.23
C ALA A 166 -7.79 -21.27 15.22
N SER A 167 -8.29 -21.51 16.43
CA SER A 167 -7.59 -22.24 17.48
C SER A 167 -8.45 -23.39 17.96
N ALA A 168 -7.85 -24.56 18.20
CA ALA A 168 -8.50 -25.68 18.85
C ALA A 168 -7.74 -26.09 20.10
N ASP A 169 -8.50 -26.42 21.14
CA ASP A 169 -8.00 -26.89 22.42
C ASP A 169 -8.65 -28.24 22.74
N ILE A 170 -7.85 -29.26 23.03
CA ILE A 170 -8.33 -30.50 23.64
C ILE A 170 -8.00 -30.43 25.12
N THR A 171 -9.01 -30.44 25.97
CA THR A 171 -8.86 -30.43 27.44
C THR A 171 -9.62 -31.58 28.08
N GLY A 172 -9.11 -32.14 29.18
CA GLY A 172 -9.88 -33.12 29.95
C GLY A 172 -9.01 -34.08 30.75
N ASN A 173 -9.64 -35.16 31.23
CA ASN A 173 -8.95 -36.20 31.98
C ASN A 173 -8.56 -37.35 31.06
N ALA A 174 -7.26 -37.51 30.80
CA ALA A 174 -6.75 -38.56 29.93
C ALA A 174 -6.54 -39.92 30.62
N ALA A 175 -6.95 -40.10 31.89
CA ALA A 175 -6.74 -41.35 32.61
C ALA A 175 -7.34 -42.57 31.87
N ASN A 176 -8.56 -42.42 31.33
CA ASN A 176 -9.22 -43.49 30.58
C ASN A 176 -8.54 -43.74 29.22
N VAL A 177 -8.18 -42.67 28.50
CA VAL A 177 -7.41 -42.74 27.25
C VAL A 177 -6.10 -43.48 27.45
N ILE A 178 -5.34 -43.11 28.48
CA ILE A 178 -4.05 -43.73 28.82
C ILE A 178 -4.26 -45.20 29.20
N ALA A 179 -5.28 -45.54 30.00
CA ALA A 179 -5.58 -46.91 30.38
C ALA A 179 -5.88 -47.80 29.16
N GLN A 180 -6.66 -47.30 28.18
CA GLN A 180 -6.97 -48.02 26.94
C GLN A 180 -5.73 -48.29 26.07
N LEU A 181 -4.74 -47.38 26.10
CA LEU A 181 -3.53 -47.48 25.29
C LEU A 181 -2.38 -48.22 26.00
N LYS A 182 -2.42 -48.34 27.34
CA LYS A 182 -1.32 -48.82 28.18
C LYS A 182 -0.89 -50.26 27.88
N ASP A 183 -1.82 -51.11 27.47
CA ASP A 183 -1.59 -52.54 27.23
C ASP A 183 -1.02 -52.82 25.83
N ARG A 184 -0.96 -51.79 24.97
CA ARG A 184 -0.49 -51.87 23.58
C ARG A 184 0.86 -51.17 23.35
N ARG A 185 1.60 -50.88 24.42
CA ARG A 185 2.90 -50.19 24.34
C ARG A 185 3.86 -50.90 23.36
N GLY A 186 4.54 -50.11 22.53
CA GLY A 186 5.52 -50.59 21.55
C GLY A 186 4.96 -51.00 20.19
N THR A 187 3.63 -51.13 20.03
CA THR A 187 2.99 -51.41 18.73
C THR A 187 2.03 -50.33 18.25
N LEU A 188 1.77 -49.31 19.08
CA LEU A 188 0.91 -48.17 18.75
C LEU A 188 1.53 -47.30 17.66
N ASN A 189 0.71 -46.94 16.67
CA ASN A 189 1.01 -45.88 15.71
C ASN A 189 0.17 -44.63 15.99
N GLN A 190 0.47 -43.53 15.30
CA GLN A 190 -0.21 -42.25 15.50
C GLN A 190 -1.70 -42.30 15.17
N ASP A 191 -2.08 -42.99 14.09
CA ASP A 191 -3.47 -43.09 13.64
C ASP A 191 -4.35 -43.80 14.69
N GLU A 192 -3.84 -44.87 15.29
CA GLU A 192 -4.53 -45.60 16.35
C GLU A 192 -4.77 -44.74 17.59
N VAL A 193 -3.79 -43.92 17.98
CA VAL A 193 -3.94 -43.01 19.13
C VAL A 193 -4.91 -41.87 18.79
N GLN A 194 -4.88 -41.34 17.57
CA GLN A 194 -5.86 -40.33 17.12
C GLN A 194 -7.29 -40.87 17.16
N GLU A 195 -7.52 -42.12 16.73
CA GLU A 195 -8.86 -42.73 16.77
C GLU A 195 -9.36 -42.94 18.22
N VAL A 196 -8.48 -43.27 19.17
CA VAL A 196 -8.84 -43.32 20.59
C VAL A 196 -9.15 -41.93 21.14
N LEU A 197 -8.36 -40.91 20.78
CA LEU A 197 -8.64 -39.51 21.16
C LEU A 197 -9.99 -39.03 20.65
N LYS A 198 -10.33 -39.28 19.38
CA LYS A 198 -11.64 -38.93 18.80
C LYS A 198 -12.77 -39.59 19.58
N ARG A 199 -12.65 -40.90 19.85
CA ARG A 199 -13.66 -41.63 20.63
C ARG A 199 -13.85 -41.04 22.03
N SER A 200 -12.77 -40.73 22.75
CA SER A 200 -12.88 -40.12 24.09
C SER A 200 -13.45 -38.70 24.05
N ILE A 201 -13.31 -37.97 22.93
CA ILE A 201 -14.02 -36.70 22.71
C ILE A 201 -15.52 -36.96 22.49
N ASP A 202 -15.87 -37.93 21.64
CA ASP A 202 -17.27 -38.30 21.35
C ASP A 202 -18.01 -38.83 22.59
N GLU A 203 -17.30 -39.52 23.48
CA GLU A 203 -17.79 -40.03 24.76
C GLU A 203 -17.84 -38.95 25.86
N GLY A 204 -17.29 -37.76 25.60
CA GLY A 204 -17.29 -36.61 26.53
C GLY A 204 -16.25 -36.68 27.64
N GLU A 205 -15.29 -37.60 27.57
CA GLU A 205 -14.17 -37.72 28.51
C GLU A 205 -13.12 -36.61 28.30
N LEU A 206 -12.95 -36.22 27.04
CA LEU A 206 -12.18 -35.06 26.60
C LEU A 206 -13.12 -34.05 25.90
N GLN A 207 -12.75 -32.78 25.95
CA GLN A 207 -13.49 -31.70 25.32
C GLN A 207 -12.61 -31.06 24.25
N LEU A 208 -13.08 -31.10 22.99
CA LEU A 208 -12.51 -30.34 21.89
C LEU A 208 -13.28 -29.03 21.75
N THR A 209 -12.61 -27.91 22.04
CA THR A 209 -13.17 -26.57 21.82
C THR A 209 -12.46 -25.93 20.65
N VAL A 210 -13.20 -25.52 19.63
CA VAL A 210 -12.69 -24.76 18.49
C VAL A 210 -13.18 -23.32 18.60
N ILE A 211 -12.24 -22.37 18.61
CA ILE A 211 -12.49 -20.93 18.64
C ILE A 211 -12.05 -20.39 17.29
N THR A 212 -12.92 -19.66 16.61
CA THR A 212 -12.66 -19.13 15.28
C THR A 212 -12.99 -17.64 15.24
N SER A 213 -12.25 -16.88 14.40
CA SER A 213 -12.80 -15.64 13.88
C SER A 213 -14.08 -15.92 13.09
N GLU A 214 -15.02 -14.96 13.03
CA GLU A 214 -16.32 -15.11 12.35
C GLU A 214 -16.19 -15.58 10.89
N ASP A 215 -15.06 -15.26 10.27
CA ASP A 215 -14.80 -15.50 8.86
C ASP A 215 -13.76 -16.59 8.56
N ALA A 216 -13.46 -17.46 9.54
CA ALA A 216 -12.58 -18.60 9.30
C ALA A 216 -13.21 -19.56 8.29
N SER A 217 -12.44 -19.99 7.28
CA SER A 217 -12.93 -20.96 6.30
C SER A 217 -13.21 -22.33 6.96
N PRO A 218 -14.15 -23.13 6.42
CA PRO A 218 -14.34 -24.51 6.87
C PRO A 218 -13.05 -25.34 6.78
N GLN A 219 -12.18 -25.02 5.83
CA GLN A 219 -10.89 -25.69 5.63
C GLN A 219 -9.91 -25.34 6.76
N LEU A 220 -9.85 -24.09 7.20
CA LEU A 220 -9.03 -23.69 8.35
C LEU A 220 -9.49 -24.39 9.63
N ILE A 221 -10.81 -24.46 9.84
CA ILE A 221 -11.42 -25.17 10.98
C ILE A 221 -11.05 -26.65 10.98
N GLU A 222 -11.18 -27.31 9.83
CA GLU A 222 -10.81 -28.72 9.66
C GLU A 222 -9.31 -28.94 9.90
N GLN A 223 -8.46 -28.05 9.37
CA GLN A 223 -7.02 -28.13 9.54
C GLN A 223 -6.63 -28.05 11.02
N VAL A 224 -7.16 -27.07 11.76
CA VAL A 224 -6.82 -26.89 13.17
C VAL A 224 -7.33 -28.06 14.02
N SER A 225 -8.54 -28.54 13.75
CA SER A 225 -9.11 -29.73 14.40
C SER A 225 -8.26 -30.99 14.16
N THR A 226 -7.81 -31.20 12.93
CA THR A 226 -6.93 -32.32 12.57
C THR A 226 -5.57 -32.19 13.24
N HIS A 227 -5.00 -30.99 13.27
CA HIS A 227 -3.68 -30.77 13.85
C HIS A 227 -3.67 -30.91 15.37
N VAL A 228 -4.70 -30.43 16.08
CA VAL A 228 -4.77 -30.58 17.54
C VAL A 228 -4.90 -32.06 17.94
N LEU A 229 -5.65 -32.87 17.17
CA LEU A 229 -5.72 -34.31 17.36
C LEU A 229 -4.38 -34.99 17.08
N ALA A 230 -3.70 -34.62 15.99
CA ALA A 230 -2.41 -35.17 15.64
C ALA A 230 -1.33 -34.86 16.68
N GLN A 231 -1.30 -33.62 17.19
CA GLN A 231 -0.39 -33.19 18.25
C GLN A 231 -0.73 -33.85 19.58
N GLY A 232 -2.02 -34.01 19.89
CA GLY A 232 -2.47 -34.76 21.06
C GLY A 232 -2.03 -36.21 21.02
N ALA A 233 -2.14 -36.85 19.85
CA ALA A 233 -1.68 -38.22 19.66
C ALA A 233 -0.17 -38.36 19.80
N ASP A 234 0.61 -37.44 19.22
CA ASP A 234 2.07 -37.41 19.38
C ASP A 234 2.47 -37.23 20.85
N LEU A 235 1.81 -36.32 21.58
CA LEU A 235 2.06 -36.13 23.01
C LEU A 235 1.78 -37.40 23.81
N LEU A 236 0.65 -38.07 23.57
CA LEU A 236 0.31 -39.33 24.23
C LEU A 236 1.27 -40.47 23.86
N LEU A 237 1.69 -40.56 22.60
CA LEU A 237 2.66 -41.57 22.16
C LEU A 237 4.00 -41.39 22.88
N ARG A 238 4.55 -40.18 22.89
CA ARG A 238 5.79 -39.86 23.64
C ARG A 238 5.64 -40.19 25.12
N PHE A 239 4.48 -39.90 25.68
CA PHE A 239 4.17 -40.18 27.06
C PHE A 239 4.11 -41.68 27.39
N LEU A 240 3.52 -42.49 26.51
CA LEU A 240 3.42 -43.94 26.66
C LEU A 240 4.76 -44.66 26.40
N GLN A 241 5.66 -44.05 25.63
CA GLN A 241 6.99 -44.57 25.30
C GLN A 241 8.07 -44.19 26.33
N GLY A 242 7.85 -43.16 27.17
CA GLY A 242 8.78 -42.79 28.25
C GLY A 242 8.86 -43.87 29.34
N GLU A 243 10.08 -44.34 29.64
CA GLU A 243 10.32 -45.48 30.55
C GLU A 243 10.18 -45.16 32.05
N GLU A 244 10.23 -43.89 32.46
CA GLU A 244 10.19 -43.53 33.89
C GLU A 244 8.82 -43.01 34.31
N ARG A 245 8.03 -43.90 34.94
CA ARG A 245 6.78 -43.63 35.66
C ARG A 245 5.87 -42.61 34.98
N ILE A 246 4.83 -43.09 34.30
CA ILE A 246 3.63 -42.32 33.92
C ILE A 246 3.20 -41.46 35.12
N PRO A 247 3.50 -40.14 35.18
CA PRO A 247 2.86 -39.28 36.16
C PRO A 247 1.36 -39.40 35.99
N ASP A 248 0.61 -39.27 37.07
CA ASP A 248 -0.85 -39.28 37.04
C ASP A 248 -1.31 -38.00 36.31
N ILE A 249 -1.24 -37.99 34.97
CA ILE A 249 -1.69 -36.88 34.13
C ILE A 249 -3.21 -36.99 34.11
N THR A 250 -3.83 -36.49 35.17
CA THR A 250 -5.27 -36.32 35.26
C THR A 250 -5.75 -35.13 34.43
N HIS A 251 -4.83 -34.31 33.90
CA HIS A 251 -5.15 -33.13 33.11
C HIS A 251 -4.34 -33.09 31.82
N PHE A 252 -5.04 -33.37 30.72
CA PHE A 252 -4.52 -33.30 29.37
C PHE A 252 -4.99 -32.00 28.73
N ARG A 253 -4.04 -31.23 28.18
CA ARG A 253 -4.32 -29.99 27.45
C ARG A 253 -3.40 -29.88 26.25
N VAL A 254 -3.99 -29.69 25.07
CA VAL A 254 -3.25 -29.47 23.82
C VAL A 254 -3.95 -28.39 23.03
N THR A 255 -3.21 -27.32 22.70
CA THR A 255 -3.74 -26.18 21.96
C THR A 255 -2.97 -25.99 20.66
N VAL A 256 -3.68 -25.76 19.56
CA VAL A 256 -3.13 -25.44 18.25
C VAL A 256 -3.86 -24.21 17.71
N SER A 257 -3.12 -23.22 17.22
CA SER A 257 -3.67 -22.11 16.43
C SER A 257 -3.08 -22.14 15.02
N LYS A 258 -3.91 -21.81 14.02
CA LYS A 258 -3.49 -21.52 12.65
C LYS A 258 -4.19 -20.28 12.11
N THR A 259 -3.52 -19.67 11.15
CA THR A 259 -4.01 -18.51 10.41
C THR A 259 -4.05 -18.78 8.92
N GLU A 260 -5.00 -18.18 8.21
CA GLU A 260 -5.02 -18.12 6.74
C GLU A 260 -5.12 -16.67 6.25
N PRO A 261 -4.48 -16.32 5.11
CA PRO A 261 -4.65 -15.00 4.52
C PRO A 261 -6.09 -14.75 4.11
N ARG A 262 -6.60 -13.55 4.37
CA ARG A 262 -7.96 -13.14 4.00
C ARG A 262 -7.96 -11.75 3.38
N GLN A 263 -8.85 -11.55 2.42
CA GLN A 263 -9.18 -10.23 1.87
C GLN A 263 -10.56 -9.80 2.39
N ILE A 264 -10.63 -8.59 2.93
CA ILE A 264 -11.88 -7.96 3.38
C ILE A 264 -12.21 -6.82 2.40
N ASP A 265 -13.36 -6.91 1.76
CA ASP A 265 -13.85 -5.91 0.81
C ASP A 265 -14.16 -4.59 1.50
N LEU A 266 -13.52 -3.52 1.02
CA LEU A 266 -13.71 -2.16 1.50
C LEU A 266 -14.33 -1.31 0.39
N VAL A 267 -15.50 -0.76 0.69
CA VAL A 267 -16.14 0.26 -0.14
C VAL A 267 -16.31 1.53 0.69
N LEU A 268 -15.50 2.53 0.40
CA LEU A 268 -15.44 3.76 1.18
C LEU A 268 -15.99 4.91 0.36
N LYS A 269 -16.91 5.65 0.96
CA LYS A 269 -17.66 6.69 0.26
C LYS A 269 -17.54 8.01 1.00
N ASN A 270 -17.34 9.09 0.26
CA ASN A 270 -17.54 10.42 0.80
C ASN A 270 -18.24 11.33 -0.20
N ASP A 271 -19.24 12.05 0.29
CA ASP A 271 -19.95 13.07 -0.46
C ASP A 271 -19.09 14.35 -0.51
N VAL A 272 -18.89 14.88 -1.71
CA VAL A 272 -18.06 16.07 -1.93
C VAL A 272 -18.61 17.29 -1.19
N ALA A 273 -19.92 17.35 -0.95
CA ALA A 273 -20.54 18.42 -0.17
C ALA A 273 -20.00 18.50 1.27
N ASN A 274 -19.53 17.38 1.84
CA ASN A 274 -18.98 17.37 3.20
C ASN A 274 -17.61 18.06 3.30
N TRP A 275 -16.94 18.32 2.18
CA TRP A 275 -15.62 18.94 2.16
C TRP A 275 -15.65 20.46 2.35
N PHE A 276 -16.83 21.06 2.20
CA PHE A 276 -17.06 22.50 2.30
C PHE A 276 -17.98 22.81 3.48
N PRO A 277 -17.50 22.66 4.74
CA PRO A 277 -18.25 23.16 5.88
C PRO A 277 -18.47 24.66 5.67
N ASN A 278 -19.75 25.08 5.71
CA ASN A 278 -20.21 26.47 5.56
C ASN A 278 -20.26 27.06 4.13
N GLY A 279 -20.16 26.24 3.06
CA GLY A 279 -20.40 26.73 1.69
C GLY A 279 -19.26 27.58 1.11
N SER A 280 -18.03 27.37 1.56
CA SER A 280 -16.81 28.10 1.18
C SER A 280 -16.31 27.83 -0.26
N SER A 281 -17.17 27.37 -1.17
CA SER A 281 -16.83 26.93 -2.52
C SER A 281 -16.65 28.05 -3.55
N PHE A 282 -16.89 29.30 -3.17
CA PHE A 282 -16.97 30.43 -4.09
C PHE A 282 -15.72 30.63 -4.98
N ASN A 283 -14.55 30.18 -4.55
CA ASN A 283 -13.31 30.30 -5.34
C ASN A 283 -13.02 29.08 -6.24
N GLN A 284 -13.80 28.00 -6.11
CA GLN A 284 -13.56 26.74 -6.82
C GLN A 284 -14.36 26.61 -8.13
N ILE A 285 -15.26 27.54 -8.42
CA ILE A 285 -16.01 27.59 -9.67
C ILE A 285 -15.54 28.80 -10.46
N GLN A 286 -14.78 28.56 -11.52
CA GLN A 286 -14.28 29.62 -12.38
C GLN A 286 -15.10 29.67 -13.68
N PRO A 287 -15.74 30.80 -14.01
CA PRO A 287 -16.28 30.99 -15.35
C PRO A 287 -15.09 31.06 -16.33
N ALA A 288 -15.22 30.41 -17.49
CA ALA A 288 -14.22 30.53 -18.54
C ALA A 288 -13.99 32.02 -18.87
N PRO A 289 -12.72 32.45 -19.10
CA PRO A 289 -12.43 33.82 -19.46
C PRO A 289 -13.25 34.20 -20.69
N SER A 290 -14.10 35.21 -20.54
CA SER A 290 -14.95 35.74 -21.61
C SER A 290 -14.11 36.52 -22.61
N GLY A 291 -13.31 35.80 -23.40
CA GLY A 291 -12.55 36.35 -24.51
C GLY A 291 -13.40 36.35 -25.77
N THR A 292 -14.03 37.48 -26.09
CA THR A 292 -14.44 37.80 -27.45
C THR A 292 -13.19 38.03 -28.32
N SER A 293 -12.50 36.95 -28.69
CA SER A 293 -11.55 36.97 -29.81
C SER A 293 -12.30 36.57 -31.09
N PRO A 294 -12.22 37.37 -32.17
CA PRO A 294 -12.87 37.02 -33.43
C PRO A 294 -12.28 35.72 -33.98
N LEU A 295 -13.15 34.87 -34.54
CA LEU A 295 -12.77 33.62 -35.21
C LEU A 295 -11.69 33.88 -36.28
N PRO A 296 -10.57 33.16 -36.29
CA PRO A 296 -9.76 33.03 -37.48
C PRO A 296 -10.48 32.13 -38.48
N SER A 297 -10.62 32.62 -39.69
CA SER A 297 -11.01 31.88 -40.89
C SER A 297 -10.18 30.61 -41.05
N SER A 298 -10.82 29.54 -41.55
CA SER A 298 -10.27 28.19 -41.74
C SER A 298 -8.90 28.11 -42.46
N PRO A 299 -8.17 26.99 -42.26
CA PRO A 299 -6.72 26.98 -42.16
C PRO A 299 -6.02 26.74 -43.51
N LEU A 300 -4.89 27.40 -43.71
CA LEU A 300 -3.80 26.80 -44.48
C LEU A 300 -3.15 25.74 -43.60
N SER A 301 -3.28 24.47 -44.01
CA SER A 301 -2.59 23.33 -43.43
C SER A 301 -1.07 23.56 -43.48
N SER A 302 -0.54 24.16 -42.43
CA SER A 302 0.89 24.10 -42.11
C SER A 302 1.12 22.72 -41.51
N PRO A 303 2.18 21.98 -41.89
CA PRO A 303 2.44 20.68 -41.30
C PRO A 303 2.63 20.87 -39.80
N SER A 304 1.69 20.35 -39.01
CA SER A 304 1.78 20.35 -37.56
C SER A 304 2.92 19.41 -37.19
N SER A 305 4.08 19.96 -36.84
CA SER A 305 5.16 19.16 -36.25
C SER A 305 4.66 18.66 -34.90
N SER A 306 4.52 17.34 -34.79
CA SER A 306 4.15 16.65 -33.55
C SER A 306 5.34 15.83 -33.07
N LEU A 307 5.59 15.86 -31.76
CA LEU A 307 6.67 15.15 -31.09
C LEU A 307 6.07 14.24 -30.03
N PRO A 308 6.09 12.92 -30.24
CA PRO A 308 5.77 11.98 -29.19
C PRO A 308 6.77 12.12 -28.05
N VAL A 309 6.25 12.24 -26.83
CA VAL A 309 7.01 12.32 -25.58
C VAL A 309 6.62 11.15 -24.70
N GLN A 310 7.60 10.39 -24.21
CA GLN A 310 7.39 9.28 -23.30
C GLN A 310 8.60 9.06 -22.38
N LEU A 311 8.45 8.21 -21.37
CA LEU A 311 9.59 7.72 -20.59
C LEU A 311 10.37 6.64 -21.34
N ASN A 312 11.67 6.51 -21.04
CA ASN A 312 12.51 5.41 -21.52
C ASN A 312 12.76 4.31 -20.46
N PHE A 313 12.16 4.46 -19.28
CA PHE A 313 12.27 3.56 -18.14
C PHE A 313 10.89 3.24 -17.57
N SER A 314 10.79 2.22 -16.73
CA SER A 314 9.55 1.89 -16.04
C SER A 314 9.36 2.85 -14.85
N PRO A 315 8.31 3.68 -14.81
CA PRO A 315 8.05 4.60 -13.69
C PRO A 315 7.50 3.88 -12.46
N THR A 316 7.33 2.56 -12.51
CA THR A 316 6.95 1.74 -11.36
C THR A 316 7.90 2.03 -10.20
N GLU A 317 7.35 2.48 -9.07
CA GLU A 317 8.08 2.88 -7.86
C GLU A 317 8.85 4.22 -7.95
N ALA A 318 8.85 4.91 -9.09
CA ALA A 318 9.39 6.27 -9.17
C ALA A 318 8.46 7.27 -8.47
N PRO A 319 8.97 8.25 -7.69
CA PRO A 319 8.16 9.21 -6.93
C PRO A 319 7.60 10.34 -7.82
N LEU A 320 7.09 10.00 -9.01
CA LEU A 320 6.59 10.94 -10.02
C LEU A 320 5.08 11.15 -9.87
N ALA A 321 4.64 12.41 -9.78
CA ALA A 321 3.23 12.77 -9.79
C ALA A 321 2.76 13.15 -11.21
N LEU A 322 3.46 14.09 -11.85
CA LEU A 322 3.23 14.51 -13.24
C LEU A 322 4.49 15.13 -13.83
N ILE A 323 4.59 15.15 -15.15
CA ILE A 323 5.69 15.82 -15.87
C ILE A 323 5.06 16.78 -16.87
N THR A 324 5.38 18.06 -16.75
CA THR A 324 5.01 19.08 -17.72
C THR A 324 6.14 19.27 -18.71
N VAL A 325 5.82 19.25 -20.00
CA VAL A 325 6.76 19.57 -21.07
C VAL A 325 6.25 20.81 -21.80
N GLN A 326 7.07 21.85 -21.85
CA GLN A 326 6.73 23.14 -22.41
C GLN A 326 7.77 23.59 -23.45
N GLN A 327 7.28 24.18 -24.53
CA GLN A 327 8.07 24.87 -25.54
C GLN A 327 7.37 26.17 -25.96
N GLY A 328 7.86 27.32 -25.49
CA GLY A 328 7.19 28.59 -25.68
C GLY A 328 5.75 28.57 -25.14
N THR A 329 4.76 28.64 -26.03
CA THR A 329 3.32 28.54 -25.68
C THR A 329 2.76 27.13 -25.76
N ALA A 330 3.47 26.17 -26.35
CA ALA A 330 3.03 24.78 -26.42
C ALA A 330 3.34 24.11 -25.09
N LYS A 331 2.33 23.52 -24.44
CA LYS A 331 2.47 22.84 -23.14
C LYS A 331 1.67 21.55 -23.17
N THR A 332 2.26 20.48 -22.64
CA THR A 332 1.59 19.19 -22.43
C THR A 332 1.99 18.60 -21.09
N THR A 333 1.20 17.67 -20.57
CA THR A 333 1.45 17.02 -19.29
C THR A 333 1.37 15.51 -19.46
N LEU A 334 2.40 14.81 -18.99
CA LEU A 334 2.47 13.37 -18.88
C LEU A 334 1.98 12.99 -17.47
N ILE A 335 1.05 12.04 -17.40
CA ILE A 335 0.45 11.56 -16.17
C ILE A 335 0.61 10.04 -16.04
N PRO A 336 0.62 9.47 -14.83
CA PRO A 336 0.59 8.03 -14.60
C PRO A 336 -0.64 7.35 -15.26
N PRO A 337 -0.57 6.04 -15.55
CA PRO A 337 0.59 5.16 -15.37
C PRO A 337 1.57 5.19 -16.56
N ASP A 338 1.13 5.65 -17.73
CA ASP A 338 1.86 5.44 -18.98
C ASP A 338 2.87 6.55 -19.30
N PHE A 339 2.72 7.74 -18.69
CA PHE A 339 3.56 8.92 -18.91
C PHE A 339 3.93 9.11 -20.40
N SER A 340 2.91 9.20 -21.24
CA SER A 340 3.06 9.32 -22.69
C SER A 340 2.07 10.34 -23.24
N THR A 341 2.54 11.22 -24.13
CA THR A 341 1.71 12.25 -24.79
C THR A 341 2.37 12.72 -26.09
N THR A 342 1.68 13.57 -26.83
CA THR A 342 2.23 14.22 -28.03
C THR A 342 2.24 15.73 -27.83
N LEU A 343 3.40 16.36 -28.02
CA LEU A 343 3.53 17.82 -28.06
C LEU A 343 3.38 18.30 -29.51
N SER A 344 2.51 19.28 -29.74
CA SER A 344 2.22 19.83 -31.07
C SER A 344 2.71 21.28 -31.17
N ASN A 345 2.93 21.75 -32.40
CA ASN A 345 3.35 23.13 -32.72
C ASN A 345 4.78 23.45 -32.28
N LEU A 346 5.70 22.53 -32.54
CA LEU A 346 7.08 22.65 -32.10
C LEU A 346 7.83 23.77 -32.82
N ARG A 347 8.78 24.38 -32.11
CA ARG A 347 9.73 25.37 -32.63
C ARG A 347 11.17 24.87 -32.49
N GLU A 348 12.16 25.67 -32.88
CA GLU A 348 13.60 25.33 -32.73
C GLU A 348 14.17 25.68 -31.33
N GLU A 349 13.33 25.92 -30.33
CA GLU A 349 13.74 26.28 -28.96
C GLU A 349 13.97 25.01 -28.09
N PRO A 350 14.80 25.07 -27.03
CA PRO A 350 14.87 23.97 -26.07
C PRO A 350 13.52 23.75 -25.36
N LEU A 351 13.25 22.51 -25.00
CA LEU A 351 12.07 22.12 -24.22
C LEU A 351 12.36 22.30 -22.73
N GLU A 352 11.46 22.95 -22.01
CA GLU A 352 11.47 22.95 -20.56
C GLU A 352 10.67 21.75 -20.06
N VAL A 353 11.30 20.91 -19.24
CA VAL A 353 10.69 19.75 -18.59
C VAL A 353 10.61 20.03 -17.10
N GLU A 354 9.39 20.23 -16.60
CA GLU A 354 9.09 20.40 -15.19
C GLU A 354 8.50 19.12 -14.62
N THR A 355 9.24 18.49 -13.71
CA THR A 355 8.82 17.29 -12.99
C THR A 355 8.22 17.69 -11.65
N SER A 356 7.04 17.19 -11.34
CA SER A 356 6.44 17.27 -10.00
C SER A 356 6.51 15.93 -9.32
N TYR A 357 7.09 15.90 -8.12
CA TYR A 357 7.19 14.69 -7.29
C TYR A 357 5.98 14.56 -6.37
N THR A 358 5.67 13.35 -5.90
CA THR A 358 4.48 13.11 -5.07
C THR A 358 4.49 13.91 -3.75
N PHE A 359 5.66 14.10 -3.14
CA PHE A 359 5.77 14.78 -1.83
C PHE A 359 6.86 15.87 -1.76
N TRP A 360 7.63 16.06 -2.84
CA TRP A 360 8.93 16.73 -2.75
C TRP A 360 9.12 17.88 -3.72
N GLY A 361 8.03 18.60 -4.02
CA GLY A 361 8.05 19.80 -4.87
C GLY A 361 8.32 19.50 -6.35
N THR A 362 8.95 20.45 -7.02
CA THR A 362 9.21 20.39 -8.47
C THR A 362 10.69 20.50 -8.82
N PHE A 363 11.04 20.04 -10.02
CA PHE A 363 12.37 20.15 -10.65
C PHE A 363 12.17 20.55 -12.11
N SER A 364 12.96 21.52 -12.62
CA SER A 364 12.88 21.94 -14.02
C SER A 364 14.23 21.76 -14.71
N LYS A 365 14.21 21.26 -15.95
CA LYS A 365 15.40 21.04 -16.79
C LYS A 365 15.10 21.40 -18.24
N ASN A 366 16.05 22.05 -18.90
CA ASN A 366 15.98 22.31 -20.33
C ASN A 366 16.61 21.17 -21.13
N ILE A 367 15.88 20.64 -22.12
CA ILE A 367 16.29 19.51 -22.95
C ILE A 367 16.22 19.90 -24.42
N SER A 368 17.22 19.51 -25.21
CA SER A 368 17.21 19.72 -26.66
C SER A 368 16.33 18.69 -27.36
N ILE A 369 15.60 19.09 -28.40
CA ILE A 369 14.79 18.17 -29.20
C ILE A 369 15.72 17.24 -29.98
N PRO A 370 15.61 15.91 -29.83
CA PRO A 370 16.45 14.98 -30.56
C PRO A 370 16.05 14.94 -32.05
N ALA A 371 17.04 14.80 -32.93
CA ALA A 371 16.84 14.70 -34.38
C ALA A 371 15.99 13.47 -34.80
N SER A 372 15.80 12.51 -33.89
CA SER A 372 14.99 11.31 -34.10
C SER A 372 13.49 11.58 -34.22
N GLY A 373 13.01 12.78 -33.87
CA GLY A 373 11.58 13.12 -33.89
C GLY A 373 10.76 12.43 -32.80
N LYS A 374 11.41 11.86 -31.77
CA LYS A 374 10.78 11.29 -30.58
C LYS A 374 11.58 11.67 -29.34
N LEU A 375 10.91 12.26 -28.34
CA LEU A 375 11.52 12.59 -27.06
C LEU A 375 11.29 11.44 -26.08
N SER A 376 12.38 10.84 -25.60
CA SER A 376 12.32 9.79 -24.57
C SER A 376 13.06 10.28 -23.34
N LEU A 377 12.32 10.59 -22.28
CA LEU A 377 12.85 11.16 -21.03
C LEU A 377 13.49 10.06 -20.18
N SER A 378 14.73 10.28 -19.77
CA SER A 378 15.47 9.44 -18.83
C SER A 378 15.23 9.85 -17.37
N PRO A 379 15.60 9.03 -16.37
CA PRO A 379 15.51 9.44 -14.97
C PRO A 379 16.23 10.78 -14.68
N ALA A 380 17.43 10.97 -15.24
CA ALA A 380 18.22 12.20 -15.08
C ALA A 380 17.56 13.44 -15.71
N ASP A 381 16.72 13.26 -16.73
CA ASP A 381 15.93 14.36 -17.30
C ASP A 381 14.84 14.85 -16.35
N LEU A 382 14.45 14.00 -15.40
CA LEU A 382 13.42 14.23 -14.40
C LEU A 382 13.98 14.50 -13.00
N GLY A 383 15.31 14.68 -12.88
CA GLY A 383 15.99 14.89 -11.60
C GLY A 383 15.97 13.65 -10.70
N LEU A 384 15.85 12.47 -11.29
CA LEU A 384 15.89 11.17 -10.60
C LEU A 384 17.19 10.43 -10.91
N THR A 385 17.72 9.72 -9.92
CA THR A 385 18.75 8.71 -10.12
C THR A 385 18.20 7.33 -9.82
N GLN A 386 18.38 6.40 -10.75
CA GLN A 386 18.03 5.00 -10.53
C GLN A 386 19.19 4.29 -9.84
N VAL A 387 18.98 3.91 -8.59
CA VAL A 387 19.86 3.04 -7.81
C VAL A 387 19.54 1.59 -8.12
N THR A 388 20.52 0.81 -8.55
CA THR A 388 20.37 -0.62 -8.84
C THR A 388 21.10 -1.42 -7.78
N VAL A 389 20.38 -2.31 -7.09
CA VAL A 389 20.97 -3.30 -6.19
C VAL A 389 20.94 -4.65 -6.89
N ASP A 390 22.12 -5.18 -7.20
CA ASP A 390 22.31 -6.46 -7.89
C ASP A 390 23.00 -7.45 -6.94
N ALA A 391 22.23 -8.43 -6.47
CA ALA A 391 22.68 -9.49 -5.59
C ALA A 391 22.61 -10.87 -6.27
N THR A 392 22.58 -10.91 -7.61
CA THR A 392 22.49 -12.16 -8.38
C THR A 392 23.68 -13.09 -8.12
N ALA A 393 24.86 -12.54 -7.79
CA ALA A 393 26.01 -13.33 -7.38
C ALA A 393 25.78 -14.09 -6.06
N LEU A 394 25.01 -13.52 -5.12
CA LEU A 394 24.64 -14.19 -3.87
C LEU A 394 23.67 -15.35 -4.14
N GLU A 395 22.70 -15.17 -5.04
CA GLU A 395 21.81 -16.25 -5.48
C GLU A 395 22.61 -17.40 -6.09
N ALA A 396 23.53 -17.08 -7.00
CA ALA A 396 24.40 -18.07 -7.64
C ALA A 396 25.29 -18.82 -6.62
N ALA A 397 25.63 -18.18 -5.50
CA ALA A 397 26.35 -18.77 -4.39
C ALA A 397 25.47 -19.56 -3.40
N GLY A 398 24.16 -19.69 -3.65
CA GLY A 398 23.23 -20.48 -2.84
C GLY A 398 22.56 -19.72 -1.69
N ALA A 399 22.64 -18.38 -1.67
CA ALA A 399 21.91 -17.60 -0.67
C ALA A 399 20.39 -17.77 -0.84
N LYS A 400 19.67 -17.86 0.29
CA LYS A 400 18.20 -17.98 0.31
C LYS A 400 17.51 -16.62 0.34
N LYS A 401 18.09 -15.66 1.06
CA LYS A 401 17.51 -14.35 1.31
C LYS A 401 18.60 -13.31 1.52
N ALA A 402 18.39 -12.09 1.08
CA ALA A 402 19.19 -10.94 1.51
C ALA A 402 18.28 -9.79 1.95
N ARG A 403 18.73 -9.03 2.94
CA ARG A 403 18.11 -7.79 3.39
C ARG A 403 19.16 -6.69 3.32
N ILE A 404 18.84 -5.61 2.62
CA ILE A 404 19.72 -4.46 2.42
C ILE A 404 18.99 -3.24 2.95
N ARG A 405 19.65 -2.47 3.80
CA ARG A 405 19.18 -1.15 4.23
C ARG A 405 20.03 -0.12 3.51
N LEU A 406 19.41 0.80 2.80
CA LEU A 406 20.07 1.85 2.04
C LEU A 406 19.60 3.21 2.53
N HIS A 407 20.51 4.16 2.59
CA HIS A 407 20.26 5.55 2.89
C HIS A 407 20.97 6.41 1.85
N TYR A 408 20.24 7.30 1.20
CA TYR A 408 20.78 8.25 0.23
C TYR A 408 20.98 9.61 0.89
N HIS A 409 22.22 10.08 0.88
CA HIS A 409 22.62 11.39 1.37
C HIS A 409 22.95 12.32 0.19
N PRO A 410 22.09 13.29 -0.14
CA PRO A 410 22.31 14.19 -1.27
C PRO A 410 23.38 15.25 -0.96
N ASP A 411 24.25 15.52 -1.94
CA ASP A 411 25.10 16.69 -2.00
C ASP A 411 24.36 17.81 -2.76
N GLY A 412 23.57 18.62 -2.04
CA GLY A 412 22.91 19.80 -2.58
C GLY A 412 21.39 19.77 -2.47
N ASN A 413 20.69 19.92 -3.59
CA ASN A 413 19.24 20.11 -3.62
C ASN A 413 18.43 18.81 -3.74
N GLY A 414 19.08 17.64 -3.64
CA GLY A 414 18.39 16.36 -3.60
C GLY A 414 17.56 16.17 -2.33
N VAL A 415 16.86 15.04 -2.23
CA VAL A 415 16.07 14.67 -1.05
C VAL A 415 16.66 13.43 -0.42
N GLU A 416 16.98 13.53 0.88
CA GLU A 416 17.41 12.40 1.68
C GLU A 416 16.30 11.34 1.73
N ASP A 417 16.66 10.09 1.50
CA ASP A 417 15.68 8.99 1.41
C ASP A 417 16.29 7.67 1.89
N GLU A 418 15.49 6.87 2.59
CA GLU A 418 15.91 5.61 3.20
C GLU A 418 14.97 4.48 2.77
N THR A 419 15.54 3.34 2.39
CA THR A 419 14.76 2.15 2.04
C THR A 419 15.37 0.86 2.59
N THR A 420 14.52 -0.15 2.78
CA THR A 420 14.96 -1.52 3.09
C THR A 420 14.45 -2.47 2.01
N ILE A 421 15.39 -3.09 1.30
CA ILE A 421 15.12 -4.03 0.22
C ILE A 421 15.24 -5.46 0.75
N TYR A 422 14.25 -6.29 0.45
CA TYR A 422 14.24 -7.72 0.74
C TYR A 422 14.33 -8.52 -0.56
N LEU A 423 15.43 -9.24 -0.75
CA LEU A 423 15.68 -10.08 -1.92
C LEU A 423 15.43 -11.53 -1.55
N ARG A 424 14.49 -12.17 -2.25
CA ARG A 424 14.08 -13.58 -2.09
C ARG A 424 13.31 -14.04 -3.33
N ASP A 425 13.03 -15.33 -3.43
CA ASP A 425 12.09 -15.90 -4.42
C ASP A 425 12.41 -15.50 -5.88
N ARG A 426 13.71 -15.54 -6.25
CA ARG A 426 14.28 -15.17 -7.57
C ARG A 426 14.26 -13.68 -7.91
N LEU A 427 13.91 -12.81 -6.96
CA LEU A 427 14.07 -11.37 -7.08
C LEU A 427 15.38 -10.93 -6.41
N TRP A 428 16.48 -11.04 -7.15
CA TRP A 428 17.84 -10.69 -6.69
C TRP A 428 18.42 -9.44 -7.33
N LYS A 429 17.59 -8.72 -8.09
CA LYS A 429 17.93 -7.44 -8.69
C LYS A 429 16.73 -6.51 -8.58
N VAL A 430 16.93 -5.36 -7.94
CA VAL A 430 15.89 -4.36 -7.69
C VAL A 430 16.41 -2.98 -8.05
N ASN A 431 15.51 -2.14 -8.55
CA ASN A 431 15.78 -0.74 -8.80
C ASN A 431 15.03 0.10 -7.76
N TRP A 432 15.66 1.17 -7.31
CA TRP A 432 15.07 2.17 -6.43
C TRP A 432 15.38 3.55 -7.00
N PHE A 433 14.42 4.47 -6.96
CA PHE A 433 14.62 5.82 -7.49
C PHE A 433 14.81 6.82 -6.35
N VAL A 434 15.89 7.60 -6.42
CA VAL A 434 16.14 8.72 -5.51
C VAL A 434 16.00 10.05 -6.24
N ILE A 435 15.55 11.09 -5.53
CA ILE A 435 15.41 12.44 -6.08
C ILE A 435 16.73 13.18 -5.88
N SER A 436 17.65 13.05 -6.85
CA SER A 436 18.95 13.73 -6.79
C SER A 436 18.91 15.16 -7.31
N ARG A 437 17.93 15.51 -8.16
CA ARG A 437 17.82 16.80 -8.86
C ARG A 437 19.09 17.18 -9.64
N GLY A 438 19.84 16.18 -10.09
CA GLY A 438 21.05 16.32 -10.88
C GLY A 438 21.10 15.31 -12.03
N ASP A 439 22.18 15.35 -12.80
CA ASP A 439 22.41 14.40 -13.91
C ASP A 439 22.87 13.02 -13.43
N ASP A 440 23.33 12.92 -12.19
CA ASP A 440 23.77 11.71 -11.52
C ASP A 440 23.28 11.69 -10.07
N LEU A 441 23.87 10.81 -9.26
CA LEU A 441 23.51 10.61 -7.86
C LEU A 441 23.64 11.89 -7.02
N GLN A 442 24.56 12.83 -7.36
CA GLN A 442 24.82 14.05 -6.58
C GLN A 442 24.77 13.83 -5.07
N GLY A 443 25.68 13.00 -4.55
CA GLY A 443 25.68 12.54 -3.16
C GLY A 443 26.30 11.16 -3.02
N PHE A 444 26.01 10.50 -1.91
CA PHE A 444 26.45 9.13 -1.65
C PHE A 444 25.34 8.26 -1.08
N LEU A 445 25.47 6.96 -1.29
CA LEU A 445 24.65 5.92 -0.70
C LEU A 445 25.43 5.30 0.45
N GLN A 446 24.78 5.19 1.61
CA GLN A 446 25.26 4.42 2.73
C GLN A 446 24.37 3.18 2.85
N TYR A 447 24.98 1.98 2.93
CA TYR A 447 24.20 0.74 2.99
C TYR A 447 24.84 -0.32 3.87
N GLU A 448 24.00 -1.08 4.55
CA GLU A 448 24.34 -2.29 5.28
C GLU A 448 23.50 -3.44 4.76
N TRP A 449 24.02 -4.66 4.82
CA TRP A 449 23.27 -5.82 4.36
C TRP A 449 23.56 -7.08 5.15
N GLN A 450 22.57 -7.97 5.14
CA GLN A 450 22.67 -9.28 5.73
C GLN A 450 22.12 -10.33 4.78
N VAL A 451 22.75 -11.49 4.73
CA VAL A 451 22.39 -12.61 3.86
C VAL A 451 22.20 -13.88 4.67
N THR A 452 21.13 -14.61 4.35
CA THR A 452 20.89 -15.96 4.88
C THR A 452 21.38 -16.98 3.87
N LEU A 453 22.41 -17.74 4.22
CA LEU A 453 23.01 -18.77 3.38
C LEU A 453 22.11 -20.02 3.32
N GLU A 454 22.46 -20.98 2.44
CA GLU A 454 21.68 -22.21 2.25
C GLU A 454 21.53 -23.01 3.54
N ASN A 455 22.60 -23.07 4.35
CA ASN A 455 22.66 -23.76 5.63
C ASN A 455 21.86 -23.06 6.74
N GLY A 456 21.30 -21.87 6.48
CA GLY A 456 20.51 -21.09 7.42
C GLY A 456 21.33 -20.06 8.21
N ASP A 457 22.65 -20.02 8.04
CA ASP A 457 23.50 -19.05 8.72
C ASP A 457 23.22 -17.63 8.22
N LEU A 458 23.24 -16.68 9.15
CA LEU A 458 23.08 -15.26 8.87
C LEU A 458 24.45 -14.59 8.89
N VAL A 459 24.90 -14.09 7.74
CA VAL A 459 26.10 -13.27 7.63
C VAL A 459 25.67 -11.81 7.55
N LYS A 460 26.29 -10.96 8.38
CA LYS A 460 26.09 -9.51 8.36
C LYS A 460 27.33 -8.84 7.82
N HIS A 461 27.13 -7.85 6.95
CA HIS A 461 28.18 -7.03 6.40
C HIS A 461 28.12 -5.64 7.06
N GLU A 462 29.30 -5.07 7.25
CA GLU A 462 29.44 -3.73 7.82
C GLU A 462 28.84 -2.67 6.89
N MET A 463 28.62 -1.48 7.45
CA MET A 463 28.14 -0.33 6.71
C MET A 463 29.19 0.11 5.67
N THR A 464 28.78 0.25 4.42
CA THR A 464 29.61 0.71 3.31
C THR A 464 29.03 1.98 2.68
N GLU A 465 29.90 2.86 2.21
CA GLU A 465 29.52 4.07 1.48
C GLU A 465 29.96 3.97 0.01
N THR A 466 29.14 4.48 -0.89
CA THR A 466 29.47 4.52 -2.32
C THR A 466 28.82 5.72 -3.01
N THR A 467 29.52 6.31 -3.96
CA THR A 467 28.97 7.32 -4.87
C THR A 467 28.42 6.69 -6.16
N SER A 468 28.57 5.37 -6.33
CA SER A 468 28.02 4.64 -7.45
C SER A 468 26.53 4.35 -7.22
N PRO A 469 25.64 4.66 -8.17
CA PRO A 469 24.24 4.26 -8.09
C PRO A 469 24.05 2.75 -8.38
N HIS A 470 25.13 2.00 -8.60
CA HIS A 470 25.08 0.55 -8.85
C HIS A 470 25.81 -0.15 -7.70
N ILE A 471 25.05 -0.91 -6.92
CA ILE A 471 25.54 -1.71 -5.80
C ILE A 471 25.50 -3.18 -6.23
N VAL A 472 26.66 -3.83 -6.23
CA VAL A 472 26.80 -5.25 -6.54
C VAL A 472 27.20 -5.98 -5.27
N LEU A 473 26.37 -6.90 -4.80
CA LEU A 473 26.65 -7.67 -3.59
C LEU A 473 27.29 -9.00 -3.96
N THR A 474 28.46 -9.28 -3.41
CA THR A 474 29.19 -10.54 -3.62
C THR A 474 29.58 -11.17 -2.28
N ALA A 475 29.77 -12.48 -2.28
CA ALA A 475 30.15 -13.21 -1.07
C ALA A 475 31.62 -13.03 -0.68
N GLU A 476 32.45 -12.43 -1.55
CA GLU A 476 33.92 -12.38 -1.41
C GLU A 476 34.47 -11.10 -0.78
N GLU A 477 33.64 -10.16 -0.31
CA GLU A 477 34.09 -8.93 0.37
C GLU A 477 34.61 -9.16 1.81
N GLN A 478 35.39 -10.22 2.02
CA GLN A 478 36.25 -10.44 3.20
C GLN A 478 37.59 -11.05 2.78
N ALA A 479 38.41 -10.26 2.09
CA ALA A 479 39.85 -10.50 2.01
C ALA A 479 40.60 -9.21 1.63
N GLU A 480 40.54 -8.18 2.48
CA GLU A 480 41.62 -7.18 2.57
C GLU A 480 41.83 -6.73 4.02
#